data_AF-A0A1M4VJH0-F1
#
_entry.id   AF-A0A1M4VJH0-F1
#
_cell.length_a   1.000
_cell.length_b   1.000
_cell.length_c   1.000
_cell.angle_alpha   90.00
_cell.angle_beta   90.00
_cell.angle_gamma   90.00
#
_symmetry.space_group_name_H-M   'P 1'
#
loop_
_entity.id
_entity.type
_entity.pdbx_description
1 polymer ?
#
loop_
_entity_poly.entity_id
_entity_poly.type
_entity_poly.pdbx_seq_one_letter_code
_entity_poly.pdbx_strand_id
1 'polypeptide(L)'
;MKKTLLICFLVIGFCLNAQNYTEKDFKQTVSQINNAKTENDFDNAFQKLSRYTSTKPTEKWEAYYYAAVAMYLKAELQLKKAPSQDVSETNALARKYGKAAYSDKQNNAEADILLGLIALQRSQIGGTDAKNDLEAASQFITKAEPNAQNNPRLALLKAKFQERSGNKANAEKQFQNALKAFENNASSGSATWGRALIPSMN
;
A
#
# COMPACT_ATOMS: atom_id res chain seq x y z
N MET A 1 22.96 -68.00 0.59
CA MET A 1 21.63 -67.63 0.05
C MET A 1 21.13 -66.39 0.76
N LYS A 2 20.58 -65.46 -0.02
CA LYS A 2 20.25 -64.06 0.27
C LYS A 2 19.26 -63.89 1.43
N LYS A 3 19.45 -62.90 2.30
CA LYS A 3 18.36 -62.10 2.90
C LYS A 3 18.79 -60.65 3.06
N THR A 4 18.41 -59.85 2.07
CA THR A 4 18.40 -58.39 2.02
C THR A 4 17.59 -57.80 3.17
N LEU A 5 18.20 -56.91 3.96
CA LEU A 5 17.49 -56.07 4.93
C LEU A 5 17.12 -54.76 4.25
N LEU A 6 15.82 -54.59 4.05
CA LEU A 6 15.14 -53.47 3.41
C LEU A 6 15.30 -52.20 4.28
N ILE A 7 15.85 -51.14 3.70
CA ILE A 7 15.87 -49.79 4.30
C ILE A 7 14.47 -49.20 4.16
N CYS A 8 13.76 -49.01 5.28
CA CYS A 8 12.51 -48.26 5.30
C CYS A 8 12.80 -46.76 5.22
N PHE A 9 12.65 -46.18 4.03
CA PHE A 9 12.52 -44.74 3.84
C PHE A 9 11.19 -44.28 4.45
N LEU A 10 11.23 -43.60 5.60
CA LEU A 10 10.09 -42.82 6.09
C LEU A 10 10.00 -41.55 5.24
N VAL A 11 9.21 -41.60 4.17
CA VAL A 11 8.74 -40.40 3.48
C VAL A 11 7.63 -39.82 4.33
N ILE A 12 7.97 -38.93 5.27
CA ILE A 12 6.97 -38.07 5.91
C ILE A 12 6.55 -37.06 4.83
N GLY A 13 5.49 -37.41 4.11
CA GLY A 13 4.79 -36.48 3.25
C GLY A 13 4.23 -35.36 4.12
N PHE A 14 4.84 -34.19 4.07
CA PHE A 14 4.18 -32.97 4.51
C PHE A 14 3.02 -32.73 3.55
N CYS A 15 1.81 -33.12 3.95
CA CYS A 15 0.60 -32.59 3.38
C CYS A 15 0.59 -31.08 3.67
N LEU A 16 1.14 -30.29 2.74
CA LEU A 16 0.91 -28.84 2.71
C LEU A 16 -0.60 -28.68 2.55
N ASN A 17 -1.30 -28.38 3.66
CA ASN A 17 -2.68 -27.94 3.59
C ASN A 17 -2.70 -26.73 2.65
N ALA A 18 -3.28 -26.89 1.46
CA ALA A 18 -3.64 -25.77 0.62
C ALA A 18 -4.66 -24.96 1.43
N GLN A 19 -4.19 -23.90 2.10
CA GLN A 19 -5.07 -23.01 2.83
C GLN A 19 -5.97 -22.34 1.79
N ASN A 20 -7.26 -22.67 1.80
CA ASN A 20 -8.24 -22.05 0.93
C ASN A 20 -8.35 -20.57 1.33
N TYR A 21 -7.79 -19.70 0.49
CA TYR A 21 -7.83 -18.26 0.68
C TYR A 21 -9.21 -17.75 0.26
N THR A 22 -10.04 -17.38 1.24
CA THR A 22 -11.41 -16.91 0.96
C THR A 22 -11.46 -15.39 0.79
N GLU A 23 -12.50 -14.88 0.11
CA GLU A 23 -12.77 -13.43 0.04
C GLU A 23 -12.96 -12.81 1.43
N LYS A 24 -13.50 -13.58 2.39
CA LYS A 24 -13.63 -13.14 3.78
C LYS A 24 -12.27 -12.90 4.42
N ASP A 25 -11.32 -13.82 4.21
CA ASP A 25 -9.96 -13.71 4.73
C ASP A 25 -9.21 -12.54 4.08
N PHE A 26 -9.48 -12.28 2.80
CA PHE A 26 -8.97 -11.10 2.10
C PHE A 26 -9.45 -9.81 2.74
N LYS A 27 -10.79 -9.63 2.88
CA LYS A 27 -11.38 -8.43 3.50
C LYS A 27 -10.92 -8.24 4.95
N GLN A 28 -10.78 -9.32 5.71
CA GLN A 28 -10.22 -9.27 7.06
C GLN A 28 -8.77 -8.78 7.05
N THR A 29 -7.95 -9.28 6.12
CA THR A 29 -6.54 -8.83 5.99
C THR A 29 -6.46 -7.36 5.58
N VAL A 30 -7.33 -6.89 4.68
CA VAL A 30 -7.43 -5.46 4.34
C VAL A 30 -7.80 -4.62 5.57
N SER A 31 -8.75 -5.07 6.39
CA SER A 31 -9.12 -4.39 7.63
C SER A 31 -7.97 -4.33 8.65
N GLN A 32 -7.10 -5.36 8.69
CA GLN A 32 -5.91 -5.39 9.54
C GLN A 32 -4.93 -4.25 9.22
N ILE A 33 -4.84 -3.81 7.96
CA ILE A 33 -4.00 -2.66 7.57
C ILE A 33 -4.40 -1.40 8.34
N ASN A 34 -5.69 -1.15 8.54
CA ASN A 34 -6.19 0.05 9.22
C ASN A 34 -5.78 0.10 10.70
N ASN A 35 -5.54 -1.07 11.31
CA ASN A 35 -5.21 -1.22 12.73
C ASN A 35 -3.73 -1.53 12.97
N ALA A 36 -2.93 -1.67 11.91
CA ALA A 36 -1.51 -1.98 11.99
C ALA A 36 -0.74 -0.83 12.66
N LYS A 37 0.15 -1.17 13.60
CA LYS A 37 0.96 -0.19 14.36
C LYS A 37 2.46 -0.49 14.28
N THR A 38 2.82 -1.69 13.85
CA THR A 38 4.20 -2.17 13.80
C THR A 38 4.59 -2.55 12.38
N GLU A 39 5.89 -2.60 12.12
CA GLU A 39 6.42 -3.06 10.83
C GLU A 39 6.02 -4.52 10.56
N ASN A 40 6.00 -5.36 11.61
CA ASN A 40 5.58 -6.75 11.52
C ASN A 40 4.09 -6.91 11.16
N ASP A 41 3.22 -6.01 11.61
CA ASP A 41 1.80 -6.01 11.21
C ASP A 41 1.67 -5.82 9.69
N PHE A 42 2.44 -4.88 9.13
CA PHE A 42 2.47 -4.62 7.70
C PHE A 42 3.11 -5.76 6.91
N ASP A 43 4.18 -6.37 7.42
CA ASP A 43 4.80 -7.53 6.79
C ASP A 43 3.84 -8.72 6.73
N ASN A 44 3.12 -9.01 7.82
CA ASN A 44 2.11 -10.07 7.85
C ASN A 44 0.95 -9.79 6.90
N ALA A 45 0.46 -8.55 6.83
CA ALA A 45 -0.57 -8.15 5.88
C ALA A 45 -0.08 -8.32 4.43
N PHE A 46 1.13 -7.85 4.12
CA PHE A 46 1.74 -7.98 2.80
C PHE A 46 1.93 -9.44 2.38
N GLN A 47 2.44 -10.30 3.26
CA GLN A 47 2.64 -11.72 2.96
C GLN A 47 1.32 -12.42 2.61
N LYS A 48 0.23 -12.09 3.31
CA LYS A 48 -1.10 -12.62 2.99
C LYS A 48 -1.61 -12.06 1.66
N LEU A 49 -1.65 -10.72 1.52
CA LEU A 49 -2.18 -10.03 0.33
C LEU A 49 -1.43 -10.37 -0.96
N SER A 50 -0.11 -10.51 -0.89
CA SER A 50 0.70 -10.90 -2.03
C SER A 50 0.39 -12.32 -2.53
N ARG A 51 -0.03 -13.26 -1.67
CA ARG A 51 -0.48 -14.59 -2.09
C ARG A 51 -1.80 -14.54 -2.86
N TYR A 52 -2.72 -13.64 -2.47
CA TYR A 52 -3.99 -13.46 -3.19
C TYR A 52 -3.79 -13.01 -4.65
N THR A 53 -2.62 -12.43 -4.99
CA THR A 53 -2.30 -12.05 -6.38
C THR A 53 -2.22 -13.24 -7.34
N SER A 54 -2.03 -14.45 -6.80
CA SER A 54 -1.90 -15.70 -7.56
C SER A 54 -3.14 -16.59 -7.46
N THR A 55 -4.16 -16.20 -6.69
CA THR A 55 -5.41 -16.96 -6.52
C THR A 55 -6.54 -16.36 -7.37
N LYS A 56 -7.34 -17.20 -8.05
CA LYS A 56 -8.47 -16.79 -8.91
C LYS A 56 -9.60 -16.07 -8.13
N PRO A 57 -10.45 -15.27 -8.80
CA PRO A 57 -10.59 -13.84 -8.52
C PRO A 57 -11.87 -13.52 -7.73
N THR A 58 -11.78 -12.51 -6.88
CA THR A 58 -12.84 -11.49 -6.94
C THR A 58 -12.26 -10.18 -7.48
N GLU A 59 -11.09 -9.69 -7.05
CA GLU A 59 -10.38 -8.59 -7.75
C GLU A 59 -8.84 -8.67 -7.59
N LYS A 60 -8.13 -9.21 -8.59
CA LYS A 60 -6.65 -9.40 -8.54
C LYS A 60 -5.88 -8.09 -8.37
N TRP A 61 -6.33 -7.01 -9.02
CA TRP A 61 -5.77 -5.67 -8.83
C TRP A 61 -5.85 -5.20 -7.37
N GLU A 62 -6.91 -5.55 -6.61
CA GLU A 62 -7.05 -5.16 -5.20
C GLU A 62 -5.99 -5.86 -4.35
N ALA A 63 -5.70 -7.13 -4.63
CA ALA A 63 -4.62 -7.84 -3.95
C ALA A 63 -3.26 -7.19 -4.18
N TYR A 64 -2.96 -6.80 -5.43
CA TYR A 64 -1.76 -6.01 -5.72
C TYR A 64 -1.78 -4.65 -5.02
N TYR A 65 -2.90 -3.95 -5.05
CA TYR A 65 -3.06 -2.63 -4.48
C TYR A 65 -2.86 -2.64 -2.96
N TYR A 66 -3.57 -3.51 -2.21
CA TYR A 66 -3.45 -3.55 -0.76
C TYR A 66 -2.09 -4.11 -0.30
N ALA A 67 -1.45 -4.99 -1.07
CA ALA A 67 -0.06 -5.38 -0.82
C ALA A 67 0.89 -4.16 -0.95
N ALA A 68 0.69 -3.32 -1.98
CA ALA A 68 1.44 -2.08 -2.13
C ALA A 68 1.15 -1.08 -1.00
N VAL A 69 -0.11 -0.94 -0.57
CA VAL A 69 -0.51 -0.09 0.57
C VAL A 69 0.22 -0.53 1.84
N ALA A 70 0.27 -1.83 2.15
CA ALA A 70 0.94 -2.33 3.33
C ALA A 70 2.43 -1.93 3.36
N MET A 71 3.14 -2.04 2.24
CA MET A 71 4.55 -1.65 2.14
C MET A 71 4.73 -0.13 2.15
N TYR A 72 3.87 0.62 1.48
CA TYR A 72 3.88 2.08 1.54
C TYR A 72 3.72 2.59 2.98
N LEU A 73 2.74 2.06 3.72
CA LEU A 73 2.49 2.44 5.12
C LEU A 73 3.60 1.98 6.07
N LYS A 74 4.22 0.82 5.81
CA LYS A 74 5.43 0.39 6.52
C LYS A 74 6.55 1.41 6.35
N ALA A 75 6.80 1.87 5.13
CA ALA A 75 7.82 2.89 4.86
C ALA A 75 7.46 4.24 5.52
N GLU A 76 6.18 4.67 5.50
CA GLU A 76 5.76 5.88 6.24
C GLU A 76 6.00 5.72 7.75
N LEU A 77 5.72 4.55 8.33
CA LEU A 77 5.97 4.27 9.75
C LEU A 77 7.47 4.34 10.07
N GLN A 78 8.32 3.75 9.22
CA GLN A 78 9.77 3.78 9.36
C GLN A 78 10.29 5.23 9.30
N LEU A 79 9.89 6.01 8.30
CA LEU A 79 10.26 7.42 8.16
C LEU A 79 9.75 8.28 9.32
N LYS A 80 8.57 7.96 9.88
CA LYS A 80 8.05 8.66 11.07
C LYS A 80 8.88 8.38 12.32
N LYS A 81 9.38 7.15 12.49
CA LYS A 81 10.25 6.77 13.62
C LYS A 81 11.65 7.36 13.48
N ALA A 82 12.20 7.32 12.27
CA ALA A 82 13.55 7.76 11.96
C ALA A 82 13.57 8.40 10.55
N PRO A 83 13.51 9.74 10.45
CA PRO A 83 13.42 10.44 9.16
C PRO A 83 14.58 10.18 8.18
N SER A 84 15.74 9.72 8.68
CA SER A 84 16.92 9.36 7.90
C SER A 84 17.05 7.87 7.62
N GLN A 85 16.07 7.04 8.01
CA GLN A 85 16.10 5.61 7.75
C GLN A 85 15.98 5.35 6.24
N ASP A 86 16.86 4.49 5.72
CA ASP A 86 16.72 4.01 4.35
C ASP A 86 15.50 3.08 4.25
N VAL A 87 14.50 3.51 3.49
CA VAL A 87 13.29 2.74 3.18
C VAL A 87 13.19 2.40 1.69
N SER A 88 14.30 2.51 0.94
CA SER A 88 14.34 2.33 -0.51
C SER A 88 13.81 0.97 -0.96
N GLU A 89 14.17 -0.11 -0.26
CA GLU A 89 13.68 -1.46 -0.56
C GLU A 89 12.17 -1.60 -0.32
N THR A 90 11.69 -1.10 0.82
CA THR A 90 10.26 -1.10 1.17
C THR A 90 9.45 -0.29 0.14
N ASN A 91 9.93 0.89 -0.23
CA ASN A 91 9.32 1.74 -1.26
C ASN A 91 9.34 1.07 -2.64
N ALA A 92 10.45 0.45 -3.04
CA ALA A 92 10.56 -0.27 -4.30
C ALA A 92 9.57 -1.44 -4.38
N LEU A 93 9.37 -2.16 -3.28
CA LEU A 93 8.37 -3.22 -3.18
C LEU A 93 6.94 -2.67 -3.29
N ALA A 94 6.63 -1.58 -2.59
CA ALA A 94 5.36 -0.88 -2.74
C ALA A 94 5.12 -0.47 -4.20
N ARG A 95 6.12 0.12 -4.86
CA ARG A 95 6.06 0.52 -6.26
C ARG A 95 5.83 -0.65 -7.21
N LYS A 96 6.52 -1.78 -6.99
CA LYS A 96 6.38 -3.00 -7.80
C LYS A 96 4.93 -3.49 -7.78
N TYR A 97 4.34 -3.62 -6.61
CA TYR A 97 2.96 -4.07 -6.46
C TYR A 97 1.95 -3.01 -6.92
N GLY A 98 2.19 -1.72 -6.68
CA GLY A 98 1.33 -0.64 -7.15
C GLY A 98 1.26 -0.58 -8.68
N LYS A 99 2.41 -0.77 -9.37
CA LYS A 99 2.44 -0.89 -10.83
C LYS A 99 1.68 -2.12 -11.32
N ALA A 100 1.82 -3.26 -10.64
CA ALA A 100 1.05 -4.46 -10.98
C ALA A 100 -0.46 -4.23 -10.84
N ALA A 101 -0.91 -3.53 -9.80
CA ALA A 101 -2.32 -3.15 -9.63
C ALA A 101 -2.80 -2.24 -10.77
N TYR A 102 -2.02 -1.23 -11.11
CA TYR A 102 -2.31 -0.32 -12.24
C TYR A 102 -2.38 -1.05 -13.58
N SER A 103 -1.47 -2.00 -13.81
CA SER A 103 -1.44 -2.81 -15.04
C SER A 103 -2.63 -3.78 -15.13
N ASP A 104 -3.07 -4.33 -14.00
CA ASP A 104 -4.22 -5.25 -13.93
C ASP A 104 -5.56 -4.52 -14.13
N LYS A 105 -5.70 -3.30 -13.60
CA LYS A 105 -6.87 -2.43 -13.78
C LYS A 105 -6.45 -1.00 -14.13
N GLN A 106 -6.33 -0.74 -15.43
CA GLN A 106 -6.00 0.59 -15.96
C GLN A 106 -7.11 1.60 -15.66
N ASN A 107 -6.75 2.90 -15.67
CA ASN A 107 -7.65 4.02 -15.36
C ASN A 107 -8.30 3.93 -13.96
N ASN A 108 -7.65 3.24 -13.03
CA ASN A 108 -8.07 3.17 -11.65
C ASN A 108 -7.45 4.31 -10.84
N ALA A 109 -8.27 5.27 -10.46
CA ALA A 109 -7.81 6.44 -9.73
C ALA A 109 -7.14 6.10 -8.38
N GLU A 110 -7.54 5.02 -7.70
CA GLU A 110 -6.88 4.57 -6.46
C GLU A 110 -5.45 4.08 -6.73
N ALA A 111 -5.22 3.40 -7.85
CA ALA A 111 -3.88 2.99 -8.24
C ALA A 111 -3.00 4.19 -8.62
N ASP A 112 -3.55 5.17 -9.34
CA ASP A 112 -2.85 6.43 -9.64
C ASP A 112 -2.49 7.19 -8.36
N ILE A 113 -3.44 7.34 -7.43
CA ILE A 113 -3.21 8.01 -6.15
C ILE A 113 -2.09 7.32 -5.35
N LEU A 114 -2.15 5.98 -5.25
CA LEU A 114 -1.13 5.22 -4.52
C LEU A 114 0.26 5.36 -5.17
N LEU A 115 0.35 5.31 -6.51
CA LEU A 115 1.60 5.52 -7.22
C LEU A 115 2.14 6.93 -7.04
N GLY A 116 1.27 7.94 -6.97
CA GLY A 116 1.65 9.32 -6.62
C GLY A 116 2.22 9.44 -5.21
N LEU A 117 1.59 8.78 -4.22
CA LEU A 117 2.07 8.75 -2.83
C LEU A 117 3.44 8.07 -2.72
N ILE A 118 3.62 6.93 -3.41
CA ILE A 118 4.89 6.20 -3.46
C ILE A 118 5.98 7.04 -4.13
N ALA A 119 5.65 7.80 -5.18
CA ALA A 119 6.58 8.71 -5.83
C ALA A 119 6.99 9.86 -4.91
N LEU A 120 6.05 10.46 -4.17
CA LEU A 120 6.38 11.47 -3.15
C LEU A 120 7.31 10.91 -2.07
N GLN A 121 7.02 9.72 -1.55
CA GLN A 121 7.87 9.06 -0.56
C GLN A 121 9.28 8.82 -1.10
N ARG A 122 9.42 8.40 -2.37
CA ARG A 122 10.74 8.24 -3.01
C ARG A 122 11.48 9.56 -3.17
N SER A 123 10.77 10.64 -3.53
CA SER A 123 11.34 11.98 -3.56
C SER A 123 11.83 12.46 -2.17
N GLN A 124 11.26 11.94 -1.08
CA GLN A 124 11.68 12.24 0.30
C GLN A 124 12.96 11.48 0.68
N ILE A 125 13.07 10.20 0.29
CA ILE A 125 14.29 9.40 0.46
C ILE A 125 15.49 10.10 -0.20
N GLY A 126 15.24 10.79 -1.31
CA GLY A 126 16.24 11.60 -2.00
C GLY A 126 16.98 10.83 -3.09
N GLY A 127 18.15 11.32 -3.48
CA GLY A 127 18.92 10.79 -4.62
C GLY A 127 18.73 11.59 -5.91
N THR A 128 19.38 11.15 -6.98
CA THR A 128 19.43 11.87 -8.26
C THR A 128 18.06 12.03 -8.93
N ASP A 129 17.12 11.14 -8.63
CA ASP A 129 15.78 11.10 -9.25
C ASP A 129 14.70 11.86 -8.47
N ALA A 130 15.03 12.51 -7.34
CA ALA A 130 14.02 13.13 -6.47
C ALA A 130 13.13 14.16 -7.19
N LYS A 131 13.68 14.90 -8.16
CA LYS A 131 12.91 15.84 -9.00
C LYS A 131 11.95 15.10 -9.94
N ASN A 132 12.42 14.04 -10.60
CA ASN A 132 11.61 13.21 -11.50
C ASN A 132 10.45 12.55 -10.73
N ASP A 133 10.68 12.20 -9.47
CA ASP A 133 9.67 11.62 -8.60
C ASP A 133 8.60 12.62 -8.17
N LEU A 134 8.99 13.85 -7.88
CA LEU A 134 8.03 14.93 -7.61
C LEU A 134 7.18 15.24 -8.84
N GLU A 135 7.80 15.26 -10.04
CA GLU A 135 7.07 15.42 -11.29
C GLU A 135 6.10 14.26 -11.55
N ALA A 136 6.55 13.02 -11.33
CA ALA A 136 5.69 11.85 -11.45
C ALA A 136 4.48 11.91 -10.50
N ALA A 137 4.68 12.36 -9.26
CA ALA A 137 3.57 12.57 -8.32
C ALA A 137 2.55 13.59 -8.85
N SER A 138 3.01 14.70 -9.43
CA SER A 138 2.14 15.70 -10.06
C SER A 138 1.33 15.10 -11.21
N GLN A 139 1.97 14.31 -12.09
CA GLN A 139 1.29 13.63 -13.19
C GLN A 139 0.21 12.65 -12.69
N PHE A 140 0.47 11.91 -11.61
CA PHE A 140 -0.52 11.02 -11.02
C PHE A 140 -1.71 11.77 -10.38
N ILE A 141 -1.46 12.94 -9.78
CA ILE A 141 -2.54 13.82 -9.30
C ILE A 141 -3.45 14.20 -10.48
N THR A 142 -2.88 14.69 -11.58
CA THR A 142 -3.65 15.09 -12.77
C THR A 142 -4.46 13.94 -13.36
N LYS A 143 -3.92 12.71 -13.36
CA LYS A 143 -4.62 11.52 -13.86
C LYS A 143 -5.79 11.10 -12.98
N ALA A 144 -5.61 11.14 -11.65
CA ALA A 144 -6.63 10.71 -10.71
C ALA A 144 -7.77 11.72 -10.58
N GLU A 145 -7.48 13.02 -10.71
CA GLU A 145 -8.40 14.11 -10.38
C GLU A 145 -9.79 14.05 -11.06
N PRO A 146 -9.92 13.75 -12.37
CA PRO A 146 -11.22 13.66 -13.02
C PRO A 146 -12.13 12.57 -12.46
N ASN A 147 -11.56 11.50 -11.90
CA ASN A 147 -12.29 10.30 -11.47
C ASN A 147 -12.32 10.12 -9.95
N ALA A 148 -11.73 11.04 -9.19
CA ALA A 148 -11.54 10.91 -7.74
C ALA A 148 -11.73 12.23 -6.97
N GLN A 149 -12.56 13.15 -7.48
CA GLN A 149 -12.75 14.48 -6.90
C GLN A 149 -13.13 14.48 -5.40
N ASN A 150 -13.90 13.50 -4.95
CA ASN A 150 -14.32 13.34 -3.54
C ASN A 150 -13.53 12.26 -2.79
N ASN A 151 -12.41 11.80 -3.36
CA ASN A 151 -11.60 10.75 -2.77
C ASN A 151 -10.71 11.32 -1.66
N PRO A 152 -10.81 10.80 -0.42
CA PRO A 152 -10.01 11.30 0.69
C PRO A 152 -8.49 11.15 0.47
N ARG A 153 -8.06 10.12 -0.27
CA ARG A 153 -6.65 9.88 -0.56
C ARG A 153 -6.11 10.77 -1.67
N LEU A 154 -6.95 11.22 -2.59
CA LEU A 154 -6.55 12.26 -3.54
C LEU A 154 -6.25 13.57 -2.80
N ALA A 155 -7.10 13.95 -1.85
CA ALA A 155 -6.86 15.12 -1.00
C ALA A 155 -5.57 14.96 -0.17
N LEU A 156 -5.34 13.76 0.41
CA LEU A 156 -4.10 13.43 1.10
C LEU A 156 -2.86 13.55 0.21
N LEU A 157 -2.91 13.02 -1.01
CA LEU A 157 -1.82 13.10 -1.99
C LEU A 157 -1.52 14.57 -2.34
N LYS A 158 -2.56 15.37 -2.61
CA LYS A 158 -2.40 16.82 -2.87
C LYS A 158 -1.79 17.54 -1.68
N ALA A 159 -2.18 17.18 -0.45
CA ALA A 159 -1.63 17.76 0.76
C ALA A 159 -0.12 17.49 0.91
N LYS A 160 0.27 16.21 0.83
CA LYS A 160 1.70 15.81 0.88
C LYS A 160 2.52 16.44 -0.25
N PHE A 161 1.95 16.58 -1.45
CA PHE A 161 2.60 17.26 -2.57
C PHE A 161 2.86 18.75 -2.29
N GLN A 162 1.87 19.47 -1.76
CA GLN A 162 2.01 20.89 -1.39
C GLN A 162 3.02 21.08 -0.25
N GLU A 163 2.99 20.20 0.75
CA GLU A 163 3.96 20.20 1.86
C GLU A 163 5.39 20.04 1.32
N ARG A 164 5.61 19.07 0.44
CA ARG A 164 6.92 18.81 -0.18
C ARG A 164 7.40 19.97 -1.05
N SER A 165 6.47 20.68 -1.67
CA SER A 165 6.74 21.88 -2.48
C SER A 165 6.95 23.15 -1.63
N GLY A 166 6.89 23.05 -0.30
CA GLY A 166 7.08 24.17 0.63
C GLY A 166 5.84 25.04 0.86
N ASN A 167 4.69 24.69 0.26
CA ASN A 167 3.45 25.45 0.38
C ASN A 167 2.61 24.96 1.56
N LYS A 168 3.07 25.28 2.78
CA LYS A 168 2.47 24.81 4.04
C LYS A 168 0.99 25.19 4.19
N ALA A 169 0.61 26.42 3.81
CA ALA A 169 -0.77 26.88 3.93
C ALA A 169 -1.75 26.08 3.04
N ASN A 170 -1.35 25.77 1.81
CA ASN A 170 -2.17 24.93 0.94
C ASN A 170 -2.14 23.45 1.38
N ALA A 171 -1.02 22.97 1.90
CA ALA A 171 -0.93 21.62 2.46
C ALA A 171 -1.93 21.43 3.61
N GLU A 172 -1.96 22.36 4.56
CA GLU A 172 -2.90 22.39 5.69
C GLU A 172 -4.34 22.32 5.20
N LYS A 173 -4.71 23.19 4.25
CA LYS A 173 -6.06 23.18 3.65
C LYS A 173 -6.42 21.82 3.05
N GLN A 174 -5.49 21.18 2.35
CA GLN A 174 -5.75 19.88 1.73
C GLN A 174 -5.80 18.74 2.75
N PHE A 175 -5.02 18.79 3.83
CA PHE A 175 -5.14 17.83 4.93
C PHE A 175 -6.50 17.95 5.63
N GLN A 176 -7.00 19.17 5.87
CA GLN A 176 -8.35 19.39 6.38
C GLN A 176 -9.43 18.82 5.45
N ASN A 177 -9.27 19.01 4.13
CA ASN A 177 -10.18 18.40 3.14
C ASN A 177 -10.13 16.88 3.19
N ALA A 178 -8.94 16.29 3.33
CA ALA A 178 -8.77 14.84 3.46
C ALA A 178 -9.45 14.30 4.72
N LEU A 179 -9.32 14.97 5.87
CA LEU A 179 -9.99 14.58 7.13
C LEU A 179 -11.51 14.55 6.97
N LYS A 180 -12.09 15.63 6.45
CA LYS A 180 -13.53 15.73 6.19
C LYS A 180 -14.01 14.64 5.22
N ALA A 181 -13.24 14.40 4.15
CA ALA A 181 -13.56 13.35 3.19
C ALA A 181 -13.49 11.95 3.83
N PHE A 182 -12.52 11.67 4.71
CA PHE A 182 -12.46 10.40 5.44
C PHE A 182 -13.63 10.23 6.41
N GLU A 183 -14.07 11.31 7.07
CA GLU A 183 -15.23 11.29 7.98
C GLU A 183 -16.54 11.00 7.22
N ASN A 184 -16.75 11.67 6.09
CA ASN A 184 -17.93 11.44 5.25
C ASN A 184 -17.97 10.02 4.66
N ASN A 185 -16.81 9.39 4.47
CA ASN A 185 -16.69 8.03 3.93
C ASN A 185 -16.64 6.95 5.02
N ALA A 186 -16.64 7.29 6.32
CA ALA A 186 -16.52 6.30 7.40
C ALA A 186 -17.72 5.30 7.45
N SER A 187 -18.87 5.69 6.90
CA SER A 187 -20.10 4.89 6.90
C SER A 187 -20.19 3.86 5.77
N SER A 188 -19.26 3.86 4.80
CA SER A 188 -19.39 3.07 3.56
C SER A 188 -18.67 1.71 3.58
N GLY A 189 -18.04 1.33 4.69
CA GLY A 189 -17.31 0.05 4.81
C GLY A 189 -16.06 -0.06 3.92
N SER A 190 -15.68 1.03 3.24
CA SER A 190 -14.46 1.14 2.45
C SER A 190 -13.23 1.17 3.36
N ALA A 191 -12.08 0.68 2.87
CA ALA A 191 -10.85 0.72 3.66
C ALA A 191 -10.53 2.18 4.02
N THR A 192 -10.18 2.46 5.27
CA THR A 192 -9.93 3.83 5.78
C THR A 192 -8.44 4.19 5.81
N TRP A 193 -7.61 3.33 5.20
CA TRP A 193 -6.16 3.54 5.15
C TRP A 193 -5.82 4.91 4.55
N GLY A 194 -4.82 5.57 5.14
CA GLY A 194 -4.43 6.93 4.80
C GLY A 194 -4.87 7.98 5.82
N ARG A 195 -5.95 7.75 6.59
CA ARG A 195 -6.36 8.71 7.65
C ARG A 195 -5.26 8.95 8.68
N ALA A 196 -4.55 7.89 9.09
CA ALA A 196 -3.45 7.98 10.04
C ALA A 196 -2.20 8.72 9.51
N LEU A 197 -2.15 9.03 8.21
CA LEU A 197 -1.07 9.80 7.59
C LEU A 197 -1.32 11.31 7.64
N ILE A 198 -2.49 11.74 8.10
CA ILE A 198 -2.80 13.15 8.27
C ILE A 198 -2.20 13.63 9.61
N PRO A 199 -1.39 14.70 9.61
CA PRO A 199 -0.85 15.26 10.84
C PRO A 199 -1.96 15.66 11.83
N SER A 200 -1.66 15.57 13.12
CA SER A 200 -2.52 16.19 14.14
C SER A 200 -2.40 17.70 13.99
N MET A 201 -3.51 18.34 13.61
CA MET A 201 -3.61 19.78 13.45
C MET A 201 -3.94 20.34 14.84
N ASN A 202 -2.98 20.99 15.50
CA ASN A 202 -3.20 21.71 16.77
C ASN A 202 -3.58 23.16 16.50
#